data_AF-A0A6H0ZLD1-F1
#
_entry.id   AF-A0A6H0ZLD1-F1
#
_cell.length_a   1.000
_cell.length_b   1.000
_cell.length_c   1.000
_cell.angle_alpha   90.00
_cell.angle_beta   90.00
_cell.angle_gamma   90.00
#
_symmetry.space_group_name_H-M   'P 1'
#
loop_
_entity.id
_entity.type
_entity.pdbx_description
1 polymer ?
#
loop_
_entity_poly.entity_id
_entity_poly.type
_entity_poly.pdbx_seq_one_letter_code
_entity_poly.pdbx_strand_id
1 'polypeptide(L)'
;MWPLPQLPTDQLYKFHTFIGLAMIIASFYVLFSKEKPFNETGAGAYTQVLFLTDQLVDAGLSPKTLPDDLTDENPMGRYLEYRDLIRGLPDTNSKREELRLKNEQLLVHLLNNLHLNDYTTQYKHAFWWLFFSGWAFLGVGLWWWTLEDSHQKELRHLETRLRILESRANVTHKATENAGS
;
A
#
# COMPACT_ATOMS: atom_id res chain seq x y z
N MET A 1 -20.73 40.14 -9.93
CA MET A 1 -20.45 38.71 -9.69
C MET A 1 -19.68 38.20 -10.88
N TRP A 2 -18.43 37.79 -10.69
CA TRP A 2 -17.63 37.16 -11.75
C TRP A 2 -18.24 35.78 -12.04
N PRO A 3 -18.58 35.44 -13.29
CA PRO A 3 -19.03 34.08 -13.60
C PRO A 3 -17.81 33.17 -13.50
N LEU A 4 -17.79 32.31 -12.48
CA LEU A 4 -16.86 31.18 -12.46
C LEU A 4 -17.13 30.33 -13.72
N PRO A 5 -16.10 29.97 -14.50
CA PRO A 5 -16.28 29.08 -15.64
C PRO A 5 -16.92 27.78 -15.14
N GLN A 6 -18.07 27.43 -15.71
CA GLN A 6 -18.67 26.11 -15.53
C GLN A 6 -17.71 25.10 -16.15
N LEU A 7 -16.80 24.55 -15.33
CA LEU A 7 -16.12 23.31 -15.66
C LEU A 7 -17.21 22.28 -15.98
N PRO A 8 -17.02 21.40 -16.98
CA PRO A 8 -17.98 20.35 -17.28
C PRO A 8 -18.04 19.38 -16.09
N THR A 9 -18.88 19.71 -15.11
CA THR A 9 -19.09 18.98 -13.85
C THR A 9 -19.73 17.61 -14.09
N ASP A 10 -20.32 17.41 -15.28
CA ASP A 10 -21.09 16.23 -15.70
C ASP A 10 -20.31 14.90 -15.62
N GLN A 11 -18.99 14.93 -15.46
CA GLN A 11 -18.19 13.71 -15.34
C GLN A 11 -17.21 13.69 -14.16
N LEU A 12 -17.14 14.75 -13.35
CA LEU A 12 -16.18 14.82 -12.24
C LEU A 12 -16.44 13.73 -11.19
N TYR A 13 -17.70 13.39 -10.92
CA TYR A 13 -18.07 12.32 -9.98
C TYR A 13 -17.60 10.93 -10.47
N LYS A 14 -17.69 10.66 -11.79
CA LYS A 14 -17.18 9.43 -12.40
C LYS A 14 -15.66 9.35 -12.26
N PHE A 15 -14.98 10.45 -12.55
CA PHE A 15 -13.52 10.55 -12.43
C PHE A 15 -13.04 10.28 -10.99
N HIS A 16 -13.68 10.90 -9.99
CA HIS A 16 -13.36 10.64 -8.58
C HIS A 16 -13.59 9.17 -8.20
N THR A 17 -14.67 8.57 -8.69
CA THR A 17 -14.99 7.16 -8.43
C THR A 17 -13.96 6.21 -9.04
N PHE A 18 -13.57 6.44 -10.30
CA PHE A 18 -12.58 5.59 -10.99
C PHE A 18 -11.17 5.76 -10.43
N ILE A 19 -10.77 6.98 -10.06
CA ILE A 19 -9.51 7.21 -9.35
C ILE A 19 -9.51 6.49 -8.01
N GLY A 20 -10.59 6.61 -7.22
CA GLY A 20 -10.70 5.93 -5.93
C GLY A 20 -10.53 4.40 -6.07
N LEU A 21 -11.19 3.81 -7.07
CA LEU A 21 -11.05 2.39 -7.37
C LEU A 21 -9.62 2.00 -7.79
N ALA A 22 -9.00 2.80 -8.68
CA ALA A 22 -7.63 2.57 -9.12
C ALA A 22 -6.62 2.65 -7.96
N MET A 23 -6.80 3.59 -7.04
CA MET A 23 -5.97 3.72 -5.84
C MET A 23 -6.12 2.53 -4.89
N ILE A 24 -7.34 2.00 -4.72
CA ILE A 24 -7.57 0.79 -3.93
C ILE A 24 -6.85 -0.40 -4.57
N ILE A 25 -6.97 -0.60 -5.88
CA ILE A 25 -6.26 -1.67 -6.59
C ILE A 25 -4.74 -1.50 -6.46
N ALA A 26 -4.24 -0.28 -6.64
CA ALA A 26 -2.82 0.04 -6.48
C ALA A 26 -2.32 -0.24 -5.05
N SER A 27 -3.14 0.00 -4.02
CA SER A 27 -2.78 -0.32 -2.63
C SER A 27 -2.53 -1.82 -2.45
N PHE A 28 -3.41 -2.68 -2.97
CA PHE A 28 -3.21 -4.13 -2.90
C PHE A 28 -2.03 -4.61 -3.74
N TYR A 29 -1.80 -4.00 -4.90
CA TYR A 29 -0.61 -4.28 -5.69
C TYR A 29 0.68 -3.98 -4.89
N VAL A 30 0.74 -2.84 -4.21
CA VAL A 30 1.87 -2.49 -3.33
C VAL A 30 2.05 -3.52 -2.21
N LEU A 31 0.96 -3.98 -1.60
CA LEU A 31 0.98 -4.97 -0.51
C LEU A 31 1.52 -6.34 -0.96
N PHE A 32 1.12 -6.81 -2.15
CA PHE A 32 1.44 -8.17 -2.63
C PHE A 32 2.63 -8.25 -3.58
N SER A 33 3.19 -7.11 -4.03
CA SER A 33 4.31 -7.09 -4.99
C SER A 33 5.63 -7.67 -4.48
N LYS A 34 5.74 -8.04 -3.18
CA LYS A 34 6.97 -8.59 -2.59
C LYS A 34 6.73 -9.89 -1.84
N GLU A 35 6.69 -11.00 -2.56
CA GLU A 35 7.09 -12.29 -1.97
C GLU A 35 8.62 -12.34 -1.93
N LYS A 36 9.19 -12.53 -0.74
CA LYS A 36 10.64 -12.67 -0.55
C LYS A 36 11.02 -14.13 -0.30
N PRO A 37 12.21 -14.56 -0.74
CA PRO A 37 12.76 -15.83 -0.30
C PRO A 37 12.99 -15.80 1.22
N PHE A 38 12.74 -16.93 1.91
CA PHE A 38 12.81 -17.05 3.38
C PHE A 38 14.12 -16.53 3.97
N ASN A 39 15.24 -16.74 3.25
CA ASN A 39 16.56 -16.33 3.70
C ASN A 39 16.67 -14.82 3.91
N GLU A 40 15.88 -14.00 3.22
CA GLU A 40 15.86 -12.52 3.31
C GLU A 40 14.79 -11.98 4.27
N THR A 41 14.24 -12.85 5.10
CA THR A 41 13.31 -12.48 6.18
C THR A 41 14.06 -12.35 7.50
N GLY A 42 13.49 -11.63 8.46
CA GLY A 42 14.07 -11.55 9.82
C GLY A 42 14.27 -12.92 10.46
N ALA A 43 13.36 -13.88 10.20
CA ALA A 43 13.50 -15.26 10.65
C ALA A 43 14.66 -15.99 9.96
N GLY A 44 14.87 -15.77 8.66
CA GLY A 44 16.00 -16.33 7.91
C GLY A 44 17.35 -15.77 8.36
N ALA A 45 17.40 -14.50 8.75
CA ALA A 45 18.60 -13.94 9.37
C ALA A 45 18.86 -14.53 10.76
N TYR A 46 17.82 -14.67 11.59
CA TYR A 46 17.95 -15.27 12.92
C TYR A 46 18.57 -16.66 12.87
N THR A 47 18.09 -17.53 11.97
CA THR A 47 18.64 -18.87 11.84
C THR A 47 20.12 -18.84 11.43
N GLN A 48 20.53 -17.91 10.58
CA GLN A 48 21.95 -17.74 10.22
C GLN A 48 22.80 -17.28 11.41
N VAL A 49 22.29 -16.39 12.26
CA VAL A 49 23.01 -16.00 13.49
C VAL A 49 23.16 -17.21 14.42
N LEU A 50 22.10 -18.02 14.59
CA LEU A 50 22.13 -19.23 15.40
C LEU A 50 23.18 -20.22 14.87
N PHE A 51 23.17 -20.51 13.56
CA PHE A 51 24.15 -21.40 12.94
C PHE A 51 25.59 -20.93 13.11
N LEU A 52 25.85 -19.62 12.99
CA LEU A 52 27.19 -19.08 13.20
C LEU A 52 27.61 -19.17 14.67
N THR A 53 26.67 -18.93 15.59
CA THR A 53 26.91 -19.03 17.04
C THR A 53 27.32 -20.46 17.41
N ASP A 54 26.59 -21.47 16.92
CA ASP A 54 26.92 -22.88 17.14
C ASP A 54 28.29 -23.24 16.57
N GLN A 55 28.63 -22.75 15.37
CA GLN A 55 29.93 -23.00 14.76
C GLN A 55 31.09 -22.34 15.51
N LEU A 56 30.88 -21.19 16.14
CA LEU A 56 31.85 -20.55 17.02
C LEU A 56 32.06 -21.39 18.29
N VAL A 57 30.99 -21.92 18.88
CA VAL A 57 31.06 -22.85 20.01
C VAL A 57 31.82 -24.13 19.63
N ASP A 58 31.52 -24.71 18.47
CA ASP A 58 32.22 -25.88 17.93
C ASP A 58 33.71 -25.62 17.63
N ALA A 59 34.09 -24.36 17.42
CA ALA A 59 35.48 -23.95 17.26
C ALA A 59 36.19 -23.69 18.61
N GLY A 60 35.50 -23.91 19.73
CA GLY A 60 36.01 -23.71 21.09
C GLY A 60 35.94 -22.26 21.57
N LEU A 61 35.19 -21.40 20.89
CA LEU A 61 34.96 -20.01 21.30
C LEU A 61 33.72 -19.91 22.20
N SER A 62 33.62 -18.80 22.94
CA SER A 62 32.48 -18.55 23.83
C SER A 62 31.73 -17.29 23.38
N PRO A 63 30.90 -17.37 22.32
CA PRO A 63 30.04 -16.26 21.91
C PRO A 63 29.00 -15.95 22.99
N LYS A 64 28.57 -14.69 23.09
CA LYS A 64 27.47 -14.33 23.99
C LYS A 64 26.18 -14.99 23.52
N THR A 65 25.35 -15.41 24.49
CA THR A 65 24.03 -15.97 24.20
C THR A 65 23.19 -15.01 23.37
N LEU A 66 22.47 -15.59 22.41
CA LEU A 66 21.45 -14.87 21.67
C LEU A 66 20.38 -14.37 22.64
N PRO A 67 19.96 -13.10 22.54
CA PRO A 67 18.80 -12.63 23.27
C PRO A 67 17.53 -13.33 22.74
N ASP A 68 16.52 -13.46 23.60
CA ASP A 68 15.22 -14.01 23.22
C ASP A 68 14.51 -13.18 22.14
N ASP A 69 14.89 -11.90 22.01
CA ASP A 69 14.42 -10.97 20.99
C ASP A 69 15.61 -10.27 20.30
N LEU A 70 15.66 -10.37 18.97
CA LEU A 70 16.69 -9.75 18.11
C LEU A 70 16.27 -8.40 17.54
N THR A 71 15.06 -7.93 17.82
CA THR A 71 14.51 -6.73 17.18
C THR A 71 15.35 -5.47 17.48
N ASP A 72 15.97 -5.40 18.66
CA ASP A 72 16.81 -4.28 19.11
C ASP A 72 18.32 -4.58 19.04
N GLU A 73 18.72 -5.71 18.45
CA GLU A 73 20.13 -6.07 18.38
C GLU A 73 20.87 -5.22 17.35
N ASN A 74 21.97 -4.60 17.76
CA ASN A 74 22.85 -3.86 16.86
C ASN A 74 23.69 -4.83 16.00
N PRO A 75 23.46 -4.93 14.68
CA PRO A 75 24.19 -5.89 13.83
C PRO A 75 25.69 -5.63 13.78
N MET A 76 26.09 -4.36 13.85
CA MET A 76 27.51 -3.99 13.86
C MET A 76 28.19 -4.39 15.17
N GLY A 77 27.49 -4.25 16.30
CA GLY A 77 27.99 -4.70 17.60
C GLY A 77 28.25 -6.21 17.60
N ARG A 78 27.29 -6.98 17.08
CA ARG A 78 27.38 -8.44 16.98
C ARG A 78 28.50 -8.88 16.04
N TYR A 79 28.65 -8.22 14.89
CA TYR A 79 29.75 -8.48 13.96
C TYR A 79 31.13 -8.27 14.61
N LEU A 80 31.31 -7.16 15.34
CA LEU A 80 32.58 -6.85 16.00
C LEU A 80 32.92 -7.90 17.07
N GLU A 81 31.93 -8.33 17.85
CA GLU A 81 32.09 -9.40 18.85
C GLU A 81 32.59 -10.70 18.19
N TYR A 82 31.91 -11.18 17.15
CA TYR A 82 32.28 -12.42 16.47
C TYR A 82 33.64 -12.28 15.77
N ARG A 83 33.93 -11.13 15.18
CA ARG A 83 35.22 -10.85 14.55
C ARG A 83 36.35 -10.94 15.58
N ASP A 84 36.16 -10.38 16.77
CA ASP A 84 37.19 -10.36 17.80
C ASP A 84 37.40 -11.78 18.39
N LEU A 85 36.33 -12.57 18.52
CA LEU A 85 36.42 -14.00 18.87
C LEU A 85 37.17 -14.82 17.81
N ILE A 86 36.83 -14.66 16.52
CA ILE A 86 37.49 -15.35 15.41
C ILE A 86 38.97 -14.97 15.30
N ARG A 87 39.31 -13.70 15.59
CA ARG A 87 40.71 -13.25 15.63
C ARG A 87 41.51 -13.92 16.74
N GLY A 88 40.87 -14.27 17.86
CA GLY A 88 41.45 -15.03 18.96
C GLY A 88 41.80 -16.48 18.60
N LEU A 89 41.27 -17.02 17.49
CA LEU A 89 41.70 -18.33 16.99
C LEU A 89 43.13 -18.28 16.44
N PRO A 90 43.94 -19.32 16.67
CA PRO A 90 45.26 -19.42 16.08
C PRO A 90 45.18 -19.45 14.55
N ASP A 91 46.19 -18.86 13.89
CA ASP A 91 46.26 -18.76 12.42
C ASP A 91 46.23 -20.14 11.73
N THR A 92 46.59 -21.21 12.44
CA THR A 92 46.57 -22.60 11.96
C THR A 92 45.20 -23.26 12.02
N ASN A 93 44.19 -22.61 12.62
CA ASN A 93 42.85 -23.18 12.72
C ASN A 93 42.16 -23.16 11.34
N SER A 94 41.83 -24.35 10.84
CA SER A 94 41.23 -24.55 9.52
C SER A 94 39.88 -23.84 9.34
N LYS A 95 39.14 -23.59 10.42
CA LYS A 95 37.82 -22.94 10.38
C LYS A 95 37.88 -21.42 10.43
N ARG A 96 39.03 -20.82 10.74
CA ARG A 96 39.14 -19.37 11.01
C ARG A 96 38.69 -18.51 9.83
N GLU A 97 39.16 -18.85 8.64
CA GLU A 97 38.80 -18.11 7.41
C GLU A 97 37.33 -18.32 7.03
N GLU A 98 36.82 -19.54 7.20
CA GLU A 98 35.40 -19.85 6.96
C GLU A 98 34.47 -19.05 7.88
N LEU A 99 34.78 -19.03 9.18
CA LEU A 99 34.02 -18.27 10.19
C LEU A 99 34.07 -16.77 9.91
N ARG A 100 35.23 -16.25 9.47
CA ARG A 100 35.39 -14.84 9.09
C ARG A 100 34.46 -14.49 7.93
N LEU A 101 34.47 -15.29 6.87
CA LEU A 101 33.61 -15.09 5.70
C LEU A 101 32.13 -15.16 6.07
N LYS A 102 31.72 -16.13 6.90
CA LYS A 102 30.34 -16.25 7.37
C LYS A 102 29.90 -15.05 8.21
N ASN A 103 30.78 -14.52 9.06
CA ASN A 103 30.49 -13.32 9.85
C ASN A 103 30.31 -12.08 8.95
N GLU A 104 31.14 -11.93 7.91
CA GLU A 104 31.00 -10.84 6.92
C GLU A 104 29.70 -10.97 6.13
N GLN A 105 29.36 -12.18 5.68
CA GLN A 105 28.09 -12.46 4.98
C GLN A 105 26.88 -12.15 5.85
N LEU A 106 26.92 -12.56 7.12
CA LEU A 106 25.86 -12.30 8.08
C LEU A 106 25.65 -10.79 8.30
N LEU A 107 26.73 -10.01 8.42
CA LEU A 107 26.63 -8.55 8.56
C LEU A 107 25.94 -7.93 7.34
N VAL A 108 26.37 -8.27 6.13
CA VAL A 108 25.75 -7.76 4.88
C VAL A 108 24.27 -8.11 4.85
N HIS A 109 23.92 -9.32 5.26
CA HIS A 109 22.55 -9.80 5.29
C HIS A 109 21.68 -9.03 6.30
N LEU A 110 22.17 -8.85 7.53
CA LEU A 110 21.47 -8.09 8.57
C LEU A 110 21.29 -6.61 8.20
N LEU A 111 22.31 -5.98 7.62
CA LEU A 111 22.22 -4.60 7.13
C LEU A 111 21.21 -4.45 6.01
N ASN A 112 21.17 -5.39 5.06
CA ASN A 112 20.15 -5.41 4.02
C ASN A 112 18.74 -5.55 4.62
N ASN A 113 18.57 -6.40 5.64
CA ASN A 113 17.28 -6.56 6.31
C ASN A 113 16.83 -5.31 7.07
N LEU A 114 17.75 -4.59 7.72
CA LEU A 114 17.45 -3.28 8.34
C LEU A 114 16.95 -2.28 7.30
N HIS A 115 17.71 -2.10 6.21
CA HIS A 115 17.33 -1.19 5.12
C HIS A 115 15.96 -1.57 4.52
N LEU A 116 15.70 -2.87 4.40
CA LEU A 116 14.43 -3.40 3.92
C LEU A 116 13.28 -3.22 4.92
N ASN A 117 13.54 -3.19 6.23
CA ASN A 117 12.52 -2.93 7.24
C ASN A 117 12.00 -1.49 7.14
N ASP A 118 12.90 -0.52 6.88
CA ASP A 118 12.53 0.87 6.61
C ASP A 118 11.64 0.97 5.36
N TYR A 119 12.00 0.26 4.28
CA TYR A 119 11.14 0.18 3.10
C TYR A 119 9.80 -0.48 3.39
N THR A 120 9.77 -1.57 4.17
CA THR A 120 8.53 -2.29 4.50
C THR A 120 7.57 -1.38 5.27
N THR A 121 8.12 -0.57 6.19
CA THR A 121 7.36 0.46 6.91
C THR A 121 6.82 1.53 5.96
N GLN A 122 7.64 2.02 5.02
CA GLN A 122 7.20 2.94 3.97
C GLN A 122 6.10 2.34 3.07
N TYR A 123 6.21 1.07 2.66
CA TYR A 123 5.18 0.39 1.87
C TYR A 123 3.88 0.20 2.64
N LYS A 124 3.95 -0.10 3.95
CA LYS A 124 2.76 -0.15 4.82
C LYS A 124 2.08 1.23 4.92
N HIS A 125 2.85 2.30 5.08
CA HIS A 125 2.30 3.65 5.06
C HIS A 125 1.70 4.01 3.71
N ALA A 126 2.39 3.70 2.60
CA ALA A 126 1.88 3.92 1.25
C ALA A 126 0.58 3.14 0.99
N PHE A 127 0.51 1.89 1.46
CA PHE A 127 -0.71 1.08 1.43
C PHE A 127 -1.86 1.79 2.14
N TRP A 128 -1.68 2.17 3.41
CA TRP A 128 -2.75 2.81 4.19
C TRP A 128 -3.18 4.15 3.59
N TRP A 129 -2.22 4.96 3.15
CA TRP A 129 -2.50 6.22 2.47
C TRP A 129 -3.33 5.99 1.20
N LEU A 130 -2.90 5.10 0.31
CA LEU A 130 -3.61 4.79 -0.94
C LEU A 130 -4.98 4.17 -0.69
N PHE A 131 -5.09 3.28 0.29
CA PHE A 131 -6.32 2.59 0.62
C PHE A 131 -7.37 3.55 1.16
N PHE A 132 -7.03 4.34 2.19
CA PHE A 132 -7.99 5.28 2.80
C PHE A 132 -8.31 6.46 1.89
N SER A 133 -7.33 7.03 1.19
CA SER A 133 -7.62 8.08 0.20
C SER A 133 -8.44 7.53 -0.96
N GLY A 134 -8.17 6.31 -1.43
CA GLY A 134 -8.97 5.64 -2.44
C GLY A 134 -10.44 5.46 -2.02
N TRP A 135 -10.69 5.02 -0.79
CA TRP A 135 -12.04 4.94 -0.23
C TRP A 135 -12.70 6.31 -0.07
N ALA A 136 -11.97 7.35 0.32
CA ALA A 136 -12.50 8.70 0.40
C ALA A 136 -12.92 9.23 -0.98
N PHE A 137 -12.07 9.06 -2.01
CA PHE A 137 -12.38 9.43 -3.40
C PHE A 137 -13.57 8.66 -3.95
N LEU A 138 -13.62 7.35 -3.71
CA LEU A 138 -14.71 6.49 -4.13
C LEU A 138 -16.03 6.89 -3.43
N GLY A 139 -15.99 7.14 -2.13
CA GLY A 139 -17.14 7.56 -1.35
C GLY A 139 -17.69 8.92 -1.79
N VAL A 140 -16.84 9.92 -1.97
CA VAL A 140 -17.24 11.24 -2.49
C VAL A 140 -17.78 11.13 -3.91
N GLY A 141 -17.14 10.34 -4.77
CA GLY A 141 -17.60 10.09 -6.14
C GLY A 141 -18.98 9.45 -6.20
N LEU A 142 -19.22 8.40 -5.40
CA LEU A 142 -20.52 7.75 -5.30
C LEU A 142 -21.60 8.65 -4.71
N TRP A 143 -21.27 9.40 -3.64
CA TRP A 143 -22.20 10.36 -3.03
C TRP A 143 -22.61 11.46 -4.01
N TRP A 144 -21.66 12.01 -4.76
CA TRP A 144 -21.96 12.99 -5.80
C TRP A 144 -22.82 12.36 -6.90
N TRP A 145 -22.47 11.15 -7.35
CA TRP A 145 -23.23 10.44 -8.37
C TRP A 145 -24.70 10.30 -7.97
N THR A 146 -25.01 9.86 -6.75
CA THR A 146 -26.41 9.68 -6.32
C THR A 146 -27.19 10.98 -6.28
N LEU A 147 -26.55 12.10 -5.91
CA LEU A 147 -27.16 13.43 -5.97
C LEU A 147 -27.47 13.84 -7.42
N GLU A 148 -26.51 13.65 -8.32
CA GLU A 148 -26.66 13.97 -9.74
C GLU A 148 -27.74 13.13 -10.42
N ASP A 149 -27.77 11.82 -10.17
CA ASP A 149 -28.79 10.93 -10.71
C ASP A 149 -30.19 11.28 -10.19
N SER A 150 -30.29 11.67 -8.91
CA SER A 150 -31.55 12.14 -8.32
C SER A 150 -32.02 13.45 -8.98
N HIS A 151 -31.11 14.40 -9.20
CA HIS A 151 -31.41 15.66 -9.87
C HIS A 151 -31.85 15.44 -11.33
N GLN A 152 -31.15 14.59 -12.08
CA GLN A 152 -31.51 14.24 -13.45
C GLN A 152 -32.84 13.49 -13.55
N LYS A 153 -33.19 12.67 -12.55
CA LYS A 153 -34.51 12.03 -12.47
C LYS A 153 -35.61 13.06 -12.26
N GLU A 154 -35.40 14.03 -11.38
CA GLU A 154 -36.36 15.11 -11.12
C GLU A 154 -36.57 15.98 -12.36
N LEU A 155 -35.50 16.39 -13.03
CA LEU A 155 -35.57 17.15 -14.29
C LEU A 155 -36.35 16.39 -15.37
N ARG A 156 -36.04 15.10 -15.58
CA ARG A 156 -36.78 14.26 -16.55
C ARG A 156 -38.26 14.13 -16.19
N HIS A 157 -38.60 14.05 -14.90
CA HIS A 157 -39.99 14.02 -14.46
C HIS A 157 -40.69 15.35 -14.77
N LEU A 158 -40.05 16.48 -14.52
CA LEU A 158 -40.61 17.82 -14.79
C LEU A 158 -40.78 18.06 -16.29
N GLU A 159 -39.79 17.71 -17.12
CA GLU A 159 -39.89 17.77 -18.58
C GLU A 159 -41.04 16.93 -19.12
N THR A 160 -41.22 15.72 -18.58
CA THR A 160 -42.33 14.84 -18.98
C THR A 160 -43.67 15.45 -18.61
N ARG A 161 -43.80 16.05 -17.42
CA ARG A 161 -45.04 16.76 -17.01
C ARG A 161 -45.33 17.96 -17.89
N LEU A 162 -44.31 18.76 -18.22
CA LEU A 162 -44.46 19.91 -19.11
C LEU A 162 -44.94 19.48 -20.50
N ARG A 163 -44.33 18.45 -21.10
CA ARG A 163 -44.78 17.92 -22.40
C ARG A 163 -46.22 17.42 -22.36
N ILE A 164 -46.65 16.78 -21.28
CA ILE A 164 -48.04 16.33 -21.12
C ILE A 164 -48.98 17.54 -21.03
N LEU A 165 -48.63 18.57 -20.25
CA LEU A 165 -49.43 19.78 -20.13
C LEU A 165 -49.54 20.54 -21.45
N GLU A 166 -48.44 20.69 -22.19
CA GLU A 166 -48.44 21.27 -23.53
C GLU A 166 -49.31 20.48 -24.51
N SER A 167 -49.21 19.14 -24.49
CA SER A 167 -50.07 18.29 -25.34
C SER A 167 -51.55 18.46 -25.01
N ARG A 168 -51.90 18.56 -23.72
CA ARG A 168 -53.28 18.76 -23.27
C ARG A 168 -53.81 20.14 -23.68
N ALA A 169 -53.00 21.18 -23.48
CA ALA A 169 -53.34 22.55 -23.88
C ALA A 169 -53.59 22.64 -25.39
N ASN A 170 -52.73 22.01 -26.21
CA ASN A 170 -52.90 21.94 -27.66
C ASN A 170 -54.14 21.16 -28.09
N VAL A 171 -54.50 20.09 -27.39
CA VAL A 171 -55.73 19.33 -27.66
C VAL A 171 -56.97 20.17 -27.32
N THR A 172 -56.97 20.87 -26.18
CA THR A 172 -58.08 21.78 -25.81
C THR A 172 -58.23 22.95 -26.77
N HIS A 173 -57.13 23.55 -27.23
CA HIS A 173 -57.17 24.65 -28.20
C HIS A 173 -57.80 24.22 -29.53
N LYS A 174 -57.40 23.04 -30.05
CA LYS A 174 -57.98 22.48 -31.27
C LYS A 174 -59.46 22.10 -31.12
N ALA A 175 -59.86 21.62 -29.94
CA ALA A 175 -61.26 21.30 -29.66
C ALA A 175 -62.14 22.57 -29.62
N THR A 176 -61.62 23.67 -29.07
CA THR A 176 -62.33 24.97 -29.05
C THR A 176 -62.39 25.64 -30.42
N GLU A 177 -61.36 25.50 -31.25
CA GLU A 177 -61.39 25.97 -32.65
C GLU A 177 -62.46 25.23 -33.48
N ASN A 178 -62.60 23.92 -33.29
CA ASN A 178 -63.58 23.13 -34.03
C ASN A 178 -65.02 23.29 -33.55
N ALA A 179 -65.24 23.70 -32.29
CA ALA A 179 -66.58 23.92 -31.73
C ALA A 179 -67.15 25.33 -32.01
N GLY A 180 -66.32 26.24 -32.51
CA GLY A 180 -66.70 27.60 -32.92
C GLY A 180 -66.96 27.77 -34.43
N SER A 181 -66.90 26.66 -35.19
CA SER A 181 -67.26 26.55 -36.62
C SER A 181 -68.65 25.97 -36.79
#